data_AF-A0A3D3WZJ0-F1
#
_entry.id   AF-A0A3D3WZJ0-F1
#
_cell.length_a   1.000
_cell.length_b   1.000
_cell.length_c   1.000
_cell.angle_alpha   90.00
_cell.angle_beta   90.00
_cell.angle_gamma   90.00
#
_symmetry.space_group_name_H-M   'P 1'
#
loop_
_entity.id
_entity.type
_entity.pdbx_description
1 polymer ?
#
loop_
_entity_poly.entity_id
_entity_poly.type
_entity_poly.pdbx_seq_one_letter_code
_entity_poly.pdbx_strand_id
1 'polypeptide(L)'
;MPAKVEELAEKLARELGASKESILEQGLQTFLEKKLREIKVEIFQIATRYHVASAAEMEGQYRNGTLEEAESWRDLQRLDHLEYKRDQLSRLLEGMG
;
A
#
# COMPACT_ATOMS: atom_id res chain seq x y z
N MET A 1 1.83 9.65 -31.38
CA MET A 1 0.55 8.93 -31.38
C MET A 1 0.04 8.99 -29.96
N PRO A 2 -1.16 9.54 -29.68
CA PRO A 2 -1.71 9.41 -28.34
C PRO A 2 -1.79 7.92 -28.02
N ALA A 3 -1.14 7.52 -26.92
CA ALA A 3 -1.01 6.13 -26.55
C ALA A 3 -2.41 5.57 -26.30
N LYS A 4 -2.69 4.34 -26.73
CA LYS A 4 -3.95 3.58 -26.62
C LYS A 4 -4.82 3.82 -25.36
N VAL A 5 -4.20 4.21 -24.24
CA VAL A 5 -4.83 4.64 -22.99
C VAL A 5 -5.66 5.92 -23.14
N GLU A 6 -5.19 6.92 -23.90
CA GLU A 6 -5.89 8.18 -24.09
C GLU A 6 -7.17 8.02 -24.90
N GLU A 7 -7.12 7.22 -25.97
CA GLU A 7 -8.30 6.91 -26.79
C GLU A 7 -9.36 6.15 -25.97
N LEU A 8 -8.92 5.24 -25.09
CA LEU A 8 -9.81 4.54 -24.16
C LEU A 8 -10.43 5.49 -23.13
N ALA A 9 -9.63 6.41 -22.57
CA ALA A 9 -10.12 7.40 -21.62
C ALA A 9 -11.16 8.35 -22.25
N GLU A 10 -10.96 8.77 -23.50
CA GLU A 10 -11.93 9.58 -24.26
C GLU A 10 -13.22 8.82 -24.57
N LYS A 11 -13.13 7.52 -24.85
CA LYS A 11 -14.31 6.68 -25.03
C LYS A 11 -15.10 6.55 -23.73
N LEU A 12 -14.43 6.25 -22.62
CA LEU A 12 -15.06 6.14 -21.31
C LEU A 12 -15.68 7.46 -20.85
N ALA A 13 -15.00 8.59 -21.10
CA ALA A 13 -15.52 9.93 -20.81
C ALA A 13 -16.88 10.18 -21.47
N ARG A 14 -17.00 9.83 -22.76
CA ARG A 14 -18.24 9.96 -23.52
C ARG A 14 -19.35 9.02 -23.03
N GLU A 15 -19.02 7.76 -22.76
CA GLU A 15 -20.01 6.76 -22.31
C GLU A 15 -20.51 7.04 -20.88
N LEU A 16 -19.65 7.56 -20.01
CA LEU A 16 -19.96 7.82 -18.59
C LEU A 16 -20.42 9.25 -18.31
N GLY A 17 -20.37 10.14 -19.31
CA GLY A 17 -20.71 11.56 -19.14
C GLY A 17 -19.77 12.30 -18.18
N ALA A 18 -18.50 11.91 -18.12
CA ALA A 18 -17.47 12.47 -17.24
C ALA A 18 -16.32 13.10 -18.03
N SER A 19 -15.51 13.95 -17.39
CA SER A 19 -14.29 14.46 -18.03
C SER A 19 -13.19 13.40 -18.07
N LYS A 20 -12.29 13.50 -19.05
CA LYS A 20 -11.11 12.63 -19.16
C LYS A 20 -10.26 12.75 -17.89
N GLU A 21 -10.07 13.96 -17.40
CA GLU A 21 -9.34 14.28 -16.18
C GLU A 21 -9.94 13.55 -14.98
N SER A 22 -11.26 13.62 -14.79
CA SER A 22 -11.95 12.94 -13.69
C SER A 22 -11.80 11.42 -13.74
N ILE A 23 -11.82 10.82 -14.94
CA ILE A 23 -11.63 9.36 -15.08
C ILE A 23 -10.20 8.97 -14.71
N LEU A 24 -9.22 9.76 -15.13
CA LEU A 24 -7.81 9.51 -14.83
C LEU A 24 -7.53 9.68 -13.34
N GLU A 25 -8.04 10.74 -12.70
CA GLU A 25 -7.92 10.97 -11.25
C GLU A 25 -8.52 9.82 -10.45
N GLN A 26 -9.76 9.41 -10.75
CA GLN A 26 -10.41 8.27 -10.10
C GLN A 26 -9.63 6.96 -10.32
N GLY A 27 -9.07 6.77 -11.52
CA GLY A 27 -8.25 5.60 -11.84
C GLY A 27 -6.97 5.54 -11.02
N LEU A 28 -6.26 6.67 -10.89
CA LEU A 28 -5.06 6.80 -10.06
C LEU A 28 -5.39 6.57 -8.58
N GLN A 29 -6.48 7.18 -8.08
CA GLN A 29 -6.93 7.03 -6.70
C GLN A 29 -7.25 5.56 -6.39
N THR A 30 -8.08 4.93 -7.23
CA THR A 30 -8.48 3.52 -7.08
C THR A 30 -7.26 2.59 -7.11
N PHE A 31 -6.29 2.88 -7.97
CA PHE A 31 -5.06 2.10 -8.05
C PHE A 31 -4.23 2.19 -6.77
N LEU A 32 -4.03 3.40 -6.23
CA LEU A 32 -3.30 3.62 -4.98
C LEU A 32 -4.02 2.97 -3.79
N GLU A 33 -5.34 3.14 -3.67
CA GLU A 33 -6.15 2.52 -2.62
C GLU A 33 -6.06 0.99 -2.64
N LYS A 34 -6.10 0.38 -3.83
CA LYS A 34 -5.92 -1.06 -4.01
C LYS A 34 -4.54 -1.50 -3.51
N LYS A 35 -3.47 -0.82 -3.94
CA LYS A 35 -2.10 -1.13 -3.54
C LYS A 35 -1.88 -0.98 -2.03
N LEU A 36 -2.45 0.08 -1.44
CA LEU A 36 -2.41 0.31 -0.01
C LEU A 36 -3.14 -0.80 0.77
N ARG A 37 -4.27 -1.29 0.25
CA ARG A 37 -5.01 -2.42 0.84
C ARG A 37 -4.20 -3.71 0.81
N GLU A 38 -3.55 -4.02 -0.32
CA GLU A 38 -2.67 -5.19 -0.46
C GLU A 38 -1.56 -5.17 0.60
N ILE A 39 -0.86 -4.03 0.73
CA ILE A 39 0.20 -3.85 1.74
C ILE A 39 -0.34 -4.00 3.17
N LYS A 40 -1.50 -3.37 3.48
CA LYS A 40 -2.11 -3.47 4.81
C LYS A 40 -2.46 -4.91 5.19
N VAL A 41 -2.91 -5.73 4.24
CA VAL A 41 -3.17 -7.16 4.46
C VAL A 41 -1.88 -7.91 4.77
N GLU A 42 -0.80 -7.67 4.04
CA GLU A 42 0.50 -8.29 4.32
C GLU A 42 1.05 -7.89 5.69
N ILE A 43 0.97 -6.60 6.04
CA ILE A 43 1.33 -6.11 7.38
C ILE A 43 0.51 -6.85 8.44
N PHE A 44 -0.82 -6.92 8.27
CA PHE A 44 -1.71 -7.57 9.23
C PHE A 44 -1.36 -9.05 9.44
N GLN A 45 -1.01 -9.77 8.38
CA GLN A 45 -0.62 -11.18 8.45
C GLN A 45 0.65 -11.39 9.29
N ILE A 46 1.69 -10.56 9.07
CA ILE A 46 2.94 -10.63 9.84
C ILE A 46 2.70 -10.20 11.28
N ALA A 47 2.04 -9.05 11.47
CA ALA A 47 1.77 -8.46 12.77
C ALA A 47 0.97 -9.42 13.67
N THR A 48 -0.05 -10.08 13.12
CA THR A 48 -0.85 -11.08 13.83
C THR A 48 -0.05 -12.32 14.20
N ARG A 49 0.86 -12.79 13.33
CA ARG A 49 1.71 -13.97 13.57
C ARG A 49 2.60 -13.79 14.80
N TYR A 50 3.11 -12.58 15.01
CA TYR A 50 4.04 -12.27 16.11
C TYR A 50 3.39 -11.53 17.28
N HIS A 51 2.07 -11.29 17.20
CA HIS A 51 1.32 -10.51 18.20
C HIS A 51 1.95 -9.14 18.47
N VAL A 52 2.31 -8.44 17.39
CA VAL A 52 2.86 -7.08 17.40
C VAL A 52 1.97 -6.15 16.59
N ALA A 53 2.04 -4.85 16.86
CA ALA A 53 1.40 -3.82 16.07
C ALA A 53 2.33 -3.20 15.01
N SER A 54 3.66 -3.38 15.16
CA SER A 54 4.65 -2.79 14.24
C SER A 54 6.00 -3.51 14.23
N ALA A 55 6.84 -3.20 13.24
CA ALA A 55 8.25 -3.60 13.21
C ALA A 55 9.00 -3.15 14.47
N ALA A 56 8.76 -1.92 14.93
CA ALA A 56 9.37 -1.37 16.15
C ALA A 56 9.00 -2.18 17.41
N GLU A 57 7.76 -2.66 17.50
CA GLU A 57 7.33 -3.52 18.61
C GLU A 57 7.97 -4.91 18.54
N MET A 58 8.10 -5.47 17.33
CA MET A 58 8.80 -6.74 17.11
C MET A 58 10.28 -6.68 17.52
N GLU A 59 10.98 -5.59 17.18
CA GLU A 59 12.33 -5.33 17.71
C GLU A 59 12.36 -5.23 19.23
N GLY A 60 11.33 -4.62 19.83
CA GLY A 60 11.17 -4.57 21.28
C GLY A 60 11.09 -5.96 21.91
N GLN A 61 10.36 -6.89 21.27
CA GLN A 61 10.28 -8.28 21.72
C GLN A 61 11.63 -9.02 21.62
N TYR A 62 12.45 -8.76 20.59
CA TYR A 62 13.81 -9.29 20.52
C TYR A 62 14.67 -8.81 21.68
N ARG A 63 14.65 -7.50 21.96
CA ARG A 63 15.45 -6.90 23.05
C ARG A 63 15.05 -7.46 24.42
N ASN A 64 13.78 -7.79 24.59
CA ASN A 64 13.24 -8.37 25.83
C ASN A 64 13.38 -9.89 25.89
N GLY A 65 13.88 -10.54 24.83
CA GLY A 65 14.05 -12.00 24.75
C GLY A 65 12.73 -12.77 24.65
N THR A 66 11.61 -12.12 24.31
CA THR A 66 10.30 -12.77 24.18
C THR A 66 10.05 -13.32 22.78
N LEU A 67 10.92 -13.00 21.82
CA LEU A 67 10.88 -13.50 20.45
C LEU A 67 12.30 -13.83 19.98
N GLU A 68 12.45 -14.97 19.28
CA GLU A 68 13.74 -15.44 18.75
C GLU A 68 14.03 -14.82 17.38
N GLU A 69 15.12 -14.05 17.29
CA GLU A 69 15.48 -13.31 16.07
C GLU A 69 15.90 -14.23 14.92
N ALA A 70 16.65 -15.30 15.20
CA ALA A 70 17.19 -16.20 14.17
C ALA A 70 16.11 -16.79 13.25
N GLU A 71 14.91 -17.02 13.80
CA GLU A 71 13.78 -17.62 13.10
C GLU A 71 12.81 -16.58 12.50
N SER A 72 12.92 -15.30 12.87
CA SER A 72 11.90 -14.29 12.54
C SER A 72 12.41 -12.98 11.94
N TRP A 73 13.74 -12.78 11.84
CA TRP A 73 14.37 -11.57 11.29
C TRP A 73 13.90 -11.21 9.87
N ARG A 74 13.59 -12.20 9.02
CA ARG A 74 13.10 -11.95 7.65
C ARG A 74 11.73 -11.29 7.64
N ASP A 75 10.87 -11.71 8.56
CA ASP A 75 9.54 -11.13 8.69
C ASP A 75 9.61 -9.73 9.31
N LEU A 76 10.56 -9.46 10.22
CA LEU A 76 10.84 -8.09 10.68
C LEU A 76 11.23 -7.18 9.51
N GLN A 77 12.23 -7.58 8.71
CA GLN A 77 12.68 -6.77 7.56
C GLN A 77 11.55 -6.52 6.55
N ARG A 78 10.71 -7.53 6.34
CA ARG A 78 9.54 -7.40 5.47
C ARG A 78 8.52 -6.44 6.07
N LEU A 79 8.24 -6.52 7.36
CA LEU A 79 7.30 -5.65 8.05
C LEU A 79 7.73 -4.18 7.98
N ASP A 80 8.99 -3.89 8.28
CA ASP A 80 9.57 -2.54 8.20
C ASP A 80 9.42 -1.94 6.79
N HIS A 81 9.79 -2.71 5.76
CA HIS A 81 9.64 -2.28 4.36
C HIS A 81 8.17 -2.04 3.96
N LEU A 82 7.26 -2.89 4.42
CA LEU A 82 5.84 -2.73 4.14
C LEU A 82 5.27 -1.49 4.83
N GLU A 83 5.66 -1.21 6.08
CA GLU A 83 5.28 0.00 6.80
C GLU A 83 5.78 1.26 6.08
N TYR A 84 7.05 1.28 5.67
CA TYR A 84 7.60 2.38 4.86
C TYR A 84 6.79 2.59 3.57
N LYS A 85 6.50 1.51 2.83
CA LYS A 85 5.70 1.59 1.59
C LYS A 85 4.27 2.06 1.84
N ARG A 86 3.62 1.59 2.90
CA ARG A 86 2.28 2.03 3.31
C ARG A 86 2.27 3.55 3.50
N ASP A 87 3.27 4.07 4.20
CA ASP A 87 3.34 5.51 4.51
C ASP A 87 3.60 6.35 3.26
N GLN A 88 4.45 5.87 2.34
CA GLN A 88 4.65 6.51 1.04
C GLN A 88 3.36 6.58 0.21
N LEU A 89 2.64 5.46 0.07
CA LEU A 89 1.40 5.44 -0.70
C LEU A 89 0.28 6.25 -0.03
N SER A 90 0.24 6.27 1.31
CA SER A 90 -0.75 7.07 2.05
C SER A 90 -0.52 8.56 1.81
N ARG A 91 0.74 9.03 1.86
CA ARG A 91 1.09 10.41 1.50
C ARG A 91 0.72 10.80 0.07
N LEU A 92 0.93 9.88 -0.89
CA LEU A 92 0.53 10.13 -2.27
C LEU A 92 -0.99 10.27 -2.40
N LEU A 93 -1.75 9.41 -1.72
CA LEU A 93 -3.22 9.45 -1.74
C LEU A 93 -3.77 10.70 -1.04
N GLU A 94 -3.18 11.11 0.08
CA GLU A 94 -3.53 12.35 0.79
C GLU A 94 -3.29 13.58 -0.08
N GLY A 95 -2.22 13.59 -0.88
CA GLY A 95 -1.93 14.68 -1.83
C GLY A 95 -2.87 14.76 -3.04
N MET A 96 -3.80 13.80 -3.20
CA MET A 96 -4.84 13.84 -4.24
C MET A 96 -6.15 14.48 -3.78
N GLY A 97 -6.33 14.71 -2.48
CA GLY A 97 -7.51 15.38 -1.89
C GLY A 97 -7.28 16.86 -1.67
#